data_AF-A0A6I1NAI7-F1
#
_entry.id   AF-A0A6I1NAI7-F1
#
_cell.length_a   1.000
_cell.length_b   1.000
_cell.length_c   1.000
_cell.angle_alpha   90.00
_cell.angle_beta   90.00
_cell.angle_gamma   90.00
#
_symmetry.space_group_name_H-M   'P 1'
#
loop_
_entity.id
_entity.type
_entity.pdbx_description
1 polymer ?
#
loop_
_entity_poly.entity_id
_entity_poly.type
_entity_poly.pdbx_seq_one_letter_code
_entity_poly.pdbx_strand_id
1 'polypeptide(L)'
;MTRSAGTLALAEITISSKQRPNPPMPADSWGINIGAVTTFPEGLLVEVPPWGDDMDIGDSVNVRLNNQVMTSGFIGDNSQIGKSVPLFIESDRLTTGYFILDYTVTLPGTDPDPSPRTNVYIKLTRPGGRDMDPGTPGHSELHMVIPEDILLEGVDADTPFVPLEIKSPVAGMPAYPNIEERDRIFLYWGSEKIEHVVTDEEANDP
;
A
#
# COMPACT_ATOMS: atom_id res chain seq x y z
N MET A 1 -29.62 -9.81 -31.12
CA MET A 1 -28.89 -11.08 -31.15
C MET A 1 -28.60 -11.47 -29.72
N THR A 2 -29.02 -12.65 -29.27
CA THR A 2 -28.71 -13.14 -27.93
C THR A 2 -27.25 -13.58 -27.93
N ARG A 3 -26.39 -12.90 -27.17
CA ARG A 3 -24.98 -13.28 -27.02
C ARG A 3 -24.91 -14.68 -26.39
N SER A 4 -24.09 -15.55 -26.96
CA SER A 4 -23.92 -16.92 -26.45
C SER A 4 -23.06 -16.88 -25.18
N ALA A 5 -23.41 -17.68 -24.17
CA ALA A 5 -22.70 -17.80 -22.90
C ALA A 5 -21.37 -18.58 -23.06
N GLY A 6 -20.44 -18.05 -23.86
CA GLY A 6 -19.05 -18.49 -23.86
C GLY A 6 -18.29 -17.78 -22.74
N THR A 7 -17.35 -18.47 -22.09
CA THR A 7 -16.46 -17.88 -21.08
C THR A 7 -15.61 -16.77 -21.72
N LEU A 8 -15.68 -15.57 -21.17
CA LEU A 8 -14.86 -14.44 -21.60
C LEU A 8 -13.36 -14.67 -21.34
N ALA A 9 -12.51 -14.25 -22.27
CA ALA A 9 -11.05 -14.21 -22.09
C ALA A 9 -10.64 -12.93 -21.36
N LEU A 10 -10.76 -12.91 -20.03
CA LEU A 10 -10.44 -11.76 -19.19
C LEU A 10 -8.95 -11.70 -18.81
N ALA A 11 -8.38 -10.49 -18.84
CA ALA A 11 -7.01 -10.23 -18.41
C ALA A 11 -6.94 -9.85 -16.92
N GLU A 12 -5.74 -9.82 -16.35
CA GLU A 12 -5.53 -9.34 -14.98
C GLU A 12 -5.86 -7.84 -14.88
N ILE A 13 -6.46 -7.42 -13.75
CA ILE A 13 -6.73 -6.01 -13.47
C ILE A 13 -5.43 -5.20 -13.47
N THR A 14 -5.47 -4.00 -14.02
CA THR A 14 -4.32 -3.10 -14.06
C THR A 14 -4.39 -2.11 -12.90
N ILE A 15 -3.26 -1.93 -12.21
CA ILE A 15 -3.08 -0.94 -11.13
C ILE A 15 -1.83 -0.15 -11.46
N SER A 16 -1.99 1.05 -12.04
CA SER A 16 -0.88 1.83 -12.57
C SER A 16 0.17 2.21 -11.51
N SER A 17 -0.24 2.29 -10.23
CA SER A 17 0.60 2.65 -9.09
C SER A 17 1.17 1.45 -8.32
N LYS A 18 0.93 0.21 -8.76
CA LYS A 18 1.43 -0.97 -8.04
C LYS A 18 2.95 -1.06 -8.10
N GLN A 19 3.55 -1.42 -6.97
CA GLN A 19 5.00 -1.61 -6.87
C GLN A 19 5.30 -3.06 -6.52
N ARG A 20 6.45 -3.57 -7.00
CA ARG A 20 6.93 -4.83 -6.45
C ARG A 20 7.22 -4.61 -4.97
N PRO A 21 6.74 -5.51 -4.10
CA PRO A 21 7.08 -5.48 -2.70
C PRO A 21 8.59 -5.39 -2.49
N ASN A 22 9.01 -4.60 -1.50
CA ASN A 22 10.23 -4.97 -0.80
C ASN A 22 9.86 -6.21 0.06
N PRO A 23 10.61 -7.33 0.02
CA PRO A 23 10.38 -8.48 0.89
C PRO A 23 10.15 -8.04 2.35
N PRO A 24 9.30 -8.70 3.14
CA PRO A 24 9.02 -10.14 3.17
C PRO A 24 7.64 -10.55 2.62
N MET A 25 7.02 -9.75 1.74
CA MET A 25 5.75 -10.17 1.13
C MET A 25 5.93 -11.43 0.25
N PRO A 26 4.87 -12.24 0.06
CA PRO A 26 4.87 -13.35 -0.90
C PRO A 26 5.37 -12.89 -2.28
N ALA A 27 6.16 -13.74 -2.93
CA ALA A 27 6.87 -13.40 -4.18
C ALA A 27 5.94 -13.02 -5.35
N ASP A 28 4.65 -13.39 -5.26
CA ASP A 28 3.58 -13.14 -6.22
C ASP A 28 2.62 -12.00 -5.82
N SER A 29 2.97 -11.20 -4.80
CA SER A 29 2.17 -10.07 -4.34
C SER A 29 2.60 -8.73 -4.96
N TRP A 30 1.68 -7.77 -5.00
CA TRP A 30 1.94 -6.37 -5.32
C TRP A 30 1.71 -5.45 -4.12
N GLY A 31 2.57 -4.46 -3.94
CA GLY A 31 2.41 -3.42 -2.91
C GLY A 31 1.58 -2.25 -3.41
N ILE A 32 0.60 -1.83 -2.61
CA ILE A 32 -0.18 -0.61 -2.79
C ILE A 32 0.03 0.26 -1.55
N ASN A 33 0.70 1.39 -1.71
CA ASN A 33 0.99 2.31 -0.60
C ASN A 33 -0.11 3.36 -0.43
N ILE A 34 -0.11 4.07 0.70
CA ILE A 34 -1.02 5.19 0.95
C ILE A 34 -1.01 6.22 -0.19
N GLY A 35 0.17 6.50 -0.78
CA GLY A 35 0.30 7.44 -1.89
C GLY A 35 -0.52 7.03 -3.12
N ALA A 36 -0.51 5.74 -3.50
CA ALA A 36 -1.31 5.20 -4.59
C ALA A 36 -2.81 5.41 -4.38
N VAL A 37 -3.28 5.30 -3.13
CA VAL A 37 -4.69 5.48 -2.76
C VAL A 37 -5.07 6.96 -2.69
N THR A 38 -4.18 7.82 -2.20
CA THR A 38 -4.45 9.25 -2.03
C THR A 38 -4.06 10.12 -3.22
N THR A 39 -3.54 9.52 -4.31
CA THR A 39 -3.15 10.27 -5.52
C THR A 39 -4.38 10.93 -6.16
N PHE A 40 -5.51 10.23 -6.15
CA PHE A 40 -6.78 10.74 -6.65
C PHE A 40 -7.76 10.95 -5.49
N PRO A 41 -8.55 12.04 -5.48
CA PRO A 41 -9.58 12.26 -4.47
C PRO A 41 -10.59 11.11 -4.35
N GLU A 42 -10.86 10.42 -5.45
CA GLU A 42 -11.79 9.29 -5.54
C GLU A 42 -11.24 7.98 -4.96
N GLY A 43 -9.92 7.90 -4.73
CA GLY A 43 -9.24 6.74 -4.13
C GLY A 43 -8.30 6.02 -5.09
N LEU A 44 -8.21 4.70 -4.93
CA LEU A 44 -7.32 3.88 -5.74
C LEU A 44 -7.87 3.69 -7.15
N LEU A 45 -7.16 4.21 -8.15
CA LEU A 45 -7.43 3.94 -9.56
C LEU A 45 -7.07 2.49 -9.91
N VAL A 46 -8.05 1.77 -10.45
CA VAL A 46 -7.89 0.45 -11.05
C VAL A 46 -8.48 0.48 -12.46
N GLU A 47 -7.86 -0.26 -13.37
CA GLU A 47 -8.25 -0.28 -14.77
C GLU A 47 -8.60 -1.71 -15.16
N VAL A 48 -9.84 -1.90 -15.58
CA VAL A 48 -10.30 -3.19 -16.10
C VAL A 48 -9.99 -3.24 -17.60
N PRO A 49 -9.13 -4.17 -18.06
CA PRO A 49 -8.81 -4.27 -19.48
C PRO A 49 -10.04 -4.63 -20.33
N PRO A 50 -10.07 -4.21 -21.61
CA PRO A 50 -11.14 -4.63 -22.52
C PRO A 50 -11.11 -6.15 -22.70
N TRP A 51 -12.29 -6.78 -22.78
CA TRP A 51 -12.43 -8.23 -22.97
C TRP A 51 -12.59 -8.62 -24.44
N GLY A 52 -11.76 -8.02 -25.30
CA GLY A 52 -11.72 -8.31 -26.73
C GLY A 52 -12.97 -7.86 -27.49
N ASP A 53 -13.30 -8.60 -28.54
CA ASP A 53 -14.42 -8.32 -29.45
C ASP A 53 -15.80 -8.52 -28.77
N ASP A 54 -15.83 -9.16 -27.60
CA ASP A 54 -17.04 -9.38 -26.82
C ASP A 54 -17.45 -8.13 -26.01
N MET A 55 -16.61 -7.08 -25.93
CA MET A 55 -16.94 -5.84 -25.22
C MET A 55 -18.00 -5.00 -25.95
N ASP A 56 -19.09 -4.66 -25.27
CA ASP A 56 -20.20 -3.91 -25.87
C ASP A 56 -21.06 -3.15 -24.86
N ILE A 57 -21.93 -2.29 -25.39
CA ILE A 57 -22.91 -1.55 -24.60
C ILE A 57 -23.85 -2.55 -23.89
N GLY A 58 -24.07 -2.34 -22.59
CA GLY A 58 -24.87 -3.25 -21.77
C GLY A 58 -24.06 -4.10 -20.81
N ASP A 59 -22.75 -4.21 -21.03
CA ASP A 59 -21.89 -5.01 -20.17
C ASP A 59 -21.62 -4.26 -18.86
N SER A 60 -21.63 -5.01 -17.75
CA SER A 60 -21.34 -4.47 -16.42
C SER A 60 -20.11 -5.10 -15.81
N VAL A 61 -19.44 -4.35 -14.95
CA VAL A 61 -18.17 -4.76 -14.34
C VAL A 61 -18.25 -4.53 -12.84
N ASN A 62 -17.79 -5.49 -12.04
CA ASN A 62 -17.64 -5.35 -10.59
C ASN A 62 -16.19 -5.65 -10.20
N VAL A 63 -15.48 -4.66 -9.65
CA VAL A 63 -14.16 -4.87 -9.06
C VAL A 63 -14.34 -5.33 -7.62
N ARG A 64 -13.57 -6.32 -7.20
CA ARG A 64 -13.73 -6.98 -5.91
C ARG A 64 -12.42 -7.13 -5.16
N LEU A 65 -12.51 -7.00 -3.84
CA LEU A 65 -11.45 -7.27 -2.89
C LEU A 65 -11.91 -8.44 -2.00
N ASN A 66 -11.19 -9.57 -2.00
CA ASN A 66 -11.60 -10.81 -1.32
C ASN A 66 -13.05 -11.23 -1.64
N ASN A 67 -13.44 -11.11 -2.92
CA ASN A 67 -14.80 -11.34 -3.44
C ASN A 67 -15.88 -10.31 -3.02
N GLN A 68 -15.56 -9.31 -2.19
CA GLN A 68 -16.47 -8.21 -1.88
C GLN A 68 -16.42 -7.16 -2.98
N VAL A 69 -17.57 -6.77 -3.54
CA VAL A 69 -17.63 -5.70 -4.55
C VAL A 69 -17.25 -4.35 -3.94
N MET A 70 -16.20 -3.73 -4.49
CA MET A 70 -15.64 -2.46 -4.03
C MET A 70 -16.07 -1.28 -4.89
N THR A 71 -16.24 -1.51 -6.19
CA THR A 71 -16.70 -0.52 -7.15
C THR A 71 -17.24 -1.23 -8.39
N SER A 72 -18.08 -0.53 -9.16
CA SER A 72 -18.78 -1.09 -10.30
C SER A 72 -18.78 -0.10 -11.46
N GLY A 73 -18.78 -0.64 -12.68
CA GLY A 73 -18.84 0.11 -13.92
C GLY A 73 -19.82 -0.50 -14.91
N PHE A 74 -20.13 0.25 -15.96
CA PHE A 74 -21.01 -0.18 -17.05
C PHE A 74 -20.57 0.46 -18.37
N ILE A 75 -20.69 -0.29 -19.45
CA ILE A 75 -20.42 0.20 -20.81
C ILE A 75 -21.70 0.81 -21.36
N GLY A 76 -21.76 2.14 -21.39
CA GLY A 76 -22.94 2.90 -21.81
C GLY A 76 -22.81 3.54 -23.18
N ASP A 77 -21.60 3.67 -23.71
CA ASP A 77 -21.34 4.38 -24.97
C ASP A 77 -20.34 3.63 -25.87
N ASN A 78 -20.54 3.75 -27.19
CA ASN A 78 -19.70 3.12 -28.20
C ASN A 78 -18.23 3.55 -28.12
N SER A 79 -17.94 4.76 -27.61
CA SER A 79 -16.57 5.23 -27.45
C SER A 79 -15.79 4.49 -26.35
N GLN A 80 -16.46 3.71 -25.50
CA GLN A 80 -15.84 2.89 -24.45
C GLN A 80 -15.43 1.50 -24.95
N ILE A 81 -16.02 1.04 -26.05
CA ILE A 81 -15.74 -0.29 -26.62
C ILE A 81 -14.26 -0.40 -27.00
N GLY A 82 -13.65 -1.51 -26.60
CA GLY A 82 -12.23 -1.79 -26.86
C GLY A 82 -11.25 -0.97 -26.01
N LYS A 83 -11.72 -0.24 -25.01
CA LYS A 83 -10.88 0.56 -24.10
C LYS A 83 -10.92 0.01 -22.68
N SER A 84 -9.86 0.28 -21.92
CA SER A 84 -9.85 0.00 -20.49
C SER A 84 -10.92 0.82 -19.78
N VAL A 85 -11.55 0.22 -18.77
CA VAL A 85 -12.56 0.87 -17.92
C VAL A 85 -11.88 1.33 -16.63
N PRO A 86 -11.60 2.63 -16.47
CA PRO A 86 -11.06 3.16 -15.23
C PRO A 86 -12.16 3.19 -14.16
N LEU A 87 -11.86 2.65 -12.99
CA LEU A 87 -12.73 2.65 -11.81
C LEU A 87 -11.92 3.05 -10.58
N PHE A 88 -12.62 3.58 -9.58
CA PHE A 88 -12.00 3.96 -8.31
C PHE A 88 -12.53 3.10 -7.18
N ILE A 89 -11.62 2.56 -6.37
CA ILE A 89 -11.96 2.01 -5.06
C ILE A 89 -11.75 3.11 -4.02
N GLU A 90 -12.86 3.50 -3.38
CA GLU A 90 -12.87 4.54 -2.34
C GLU A 90 -11.88 4.21 -1.21
N SER A 91 -11.09 5.21 -0.82
CA SER A 91 -10.06 5.10 0.22
C SER A 91 -10.61 4.56 1.54
N ASP A 92 -11.80 5.02 1.94
CA ASP A 92 -12.44 4.67 3.21
C ASP A 92 -12.88 3.19 3.28
N ARG A 93 -12.91 2.52 2.13
CA ARG A 93 -13.22 1.09 2.03
C ARG A 93 -11.98 0.21 2.06
N LEU A 94 -10.78 0.80 2.05
CA LEU A 94 -9.51 0.08 2.08
C LEU A 94 -8.94 0.06 3.50
N THR A 95 -8.32 -1.05 3.86
CA THR A 95 -7.59 -1.20 5.12
C THR A 95 -6.20 -1.78 4.83
N THR A 96 -5.27 -1.61 5.78
CA THR A 96 -3.95 -2.24 5.69
C THR A 96 -4.10 -3.75 5.81
N GLY A 97 -3.49 -4.52 4.89
CA GLY A 97 -3.52 -5.98 4.94
C GLY A 97 -3.31 -6.66 3.59
N TYR A 98 -3.37 -7.99 3.62
CA TYR A 98 -3.31 -8.84 2.42
C TYR A 98 -4.71 -9.07 1.84
N PHE A 99 -4.82 -8.90 0.53
CA PHE A 99 -6.06 -9.06 -0.20
C PHE A 99 -5.84 -9.72 -1.56
N ILE A 100 -6.93 -10.26 -2.10
CA ILE A 100 -7.03 -10.71 -3.49
C ILE A 100 -7.90 -9.71 -4.23
N LEU A 101 -7.33 -9.08 -5.25
CA LEU A 101 -8.01 -8.15 -6.14
C LEU A 101 -8.36 -8.87 -7.46
N ASP A 102 -9.61 -8.82 -7.86
CA ASP A 102 -10.09 -9.30 -9.15
C ASP A 102 -11.31 -8.48 -9.63
N TYR A 103 -11.87 -8.83 -10.77
CA TYR A 103 -13.14 -8.29 -11.24
C TYR A 103 -14.01 -9.35 -11.89
N THR A 104 -15.28 -9.05 -12.07
CA THR A 104 -16.19 -9.84 -12.90
C THR A 104 -16.80 -8.97 -13.99
N VAL A 105 -17.01 -9.55 -15.17
CA VAL A 105 -17.79 -8.96 -16.26
C VAL A 105 -19.10 -9.73 -16.39
N THR A 106 -20.22 -9.03 -16.47
CA THR A 106 -21.53 -9.64 -16.70
C THR A 106 -22.09 -9.09 -18.00
N LEU A 107 -22.28 -9.97 -18.98
CA LEU A 107 -23.00 -9.66 -20.22
C LEU A 107 -24.52 -9.67 -19.95
N PRO A 108 -25.32 -8.92 -20.72
CA PRO A 108 -26.78 -8.92 -20.55
C PRO A 108 -27.40 -10.33 -20.63
N GLY A 109 -27.99 -10.78 -19.52
CA GLY A 109 -28.70 -12.07 -19.43
C GLY A 109 -27.79 -13.29 -19.23
N THR A 110 -26.52 -13.11 -18.87
CA THR A 110 -25.58 -14.20 -18.55
C THR A 110 -25.17 -14.15 -17.08
N ASP A 111 -24.51 -15.22 -16.63
CA ASP A 111 -23.79 -15.20 -15.36
C ASP A 111 -22.50 -14.35 -15.48
N PRO A 112 -21.95 -13.85 -14.35
CA PRO A 112 -20.69 -13.10 -14.36
C PRO A 112 -19.47 -14.01 -14.62
N ASP A 113 -18.60 -13.60 -15.54
CA ASP A 113 -17.30 -14.21 -15.78
C ASP A 113 -16.20 -13.54 -14.92
N PRO A 114 -15.39 -14.30 -14.17
CA PRO A 114 -14.33 -13.75 -13.32
C PRO A 114 -12.99 -13.57 -14.04
N SER A 115 -12.26 -12.51 -13.68
CA SER A 115 -10.87 -12.30 -14.10
C SER A 115 -9.87 -13.18 -13.34
N PRO A 116 -8.61 -13.27 -13.81
CA PRO A 116 -7.50 -13.72 -12.97
C PRO A 116 -7.41 -12.92 -11.66
N ARG A 117 -6.89 -13.58 -10.62
CA ARG A 117 -6.72 -13.03 -9.27
C ARG A 117 -5.35 -12.41 -9.10
N THR A 118 -5.30 -11.24 -8.46
CA THR A 118 -4.07 -10.49 -8.16
C THR A 118 -3.86 -10.42 -6.65
N ASN A 119 -2.76 -10.97 -6.15
CA ASN A 119 -2.41 -10.84 -4.73
C ASN A 119 -1.84 -9.44 -4.47
N VAL A 120 -2.39 -8.74 -3.48
CA VAL A 120 -1.97 -7.38 -3.12
C VAL A 120 -1.79 -7.25 -1.61
N TYR A 121 -0.81 -6.47 -1.20
CA TYR A 121 -0.69 -5.95 0.17
C TYR A 121 -0.91 -4.45 0.12
N ILE A 122 -1.97 -4.01 0.79
CA ILE A 122 -2.30 -2.60 0.92
C ILE A 122 -1.67 -2.11 2.23
N LYS A 123 -0.82 -1.07 2.17
CA LYS A 123 -0.19 -0.45 3.33
C LYS A 123 -0.58 1.02 3.40
N LEU A 124 -1.54 1.32 4.28
CA LEU A 124 -2.09 2.67 4.46
C LEU A 124 -1.49 3.41 5.65
N THR A 125 -0.64 2.76 6.45
CA THR A 125 0.04 3.37 7.60
C THR A 125 1.46 3.80 7.22
N ARG A 126 1.91 4.91 7.82
CA ARG A 126 3.27 5.42 7.67
C ARG A 126 4.08 5.01 8.90
N PRO A 127 5.34 4.55 8.74
CA PRO A 127 6.28 4.44 9.85
C PRO A 127 6.40 5.78 10.56
N GLY A 128 6.21 5.80 11.88
CA GLY A 128 6.16 7.03 12.68
C GLY A 128 4.86 7.82 12.55
N GLY A 129 3.93 7.44 11.66
CA GLY A 129 2.67 8.14 11.44
C GLY A 129 2.84 9.45 10.67
N ARG A 130 2.02 10.45 11.00
CA ARG A 130 2.17 11.81 10.48
C ARG A 130 3.02 12.60 11.48
N ASP A 131 4.07 13.23 10.99
CA ASP A 131 4.86 14.15 11.80
C ASP A 131 3.98 15.30 12.34
N MET A 132 3.93 15.40 13.66
CA MET A 132 3.10 16.37 14.38
C MET A 132 3.85 17.67 14.64
N ASP A 133 5.19 17.68 14.54
CA ASP A 133 6.03 18.86 14.73
C ASP A 133 7.11 18.99 13.64
N PRO A 134 6.69 19.21 12.37
CA PRO A 134 7.59 19.28 11.23
C PRO A 134 8.52 20.52 11.25
N GLY A 135 8.36 21.41 12.23
CA GLY A 135 9.24 22.56 12.44
C GLY A 135 10.51 22.21 13.22
N THR A 136 10.58 21.01 13.81
CA THR A 136 11.73 20.54 14.58
C THR A 136 12.62 19.61 13.76
N PRO A 137 13.93 19.56 14.06
CA PRO A 137 14.81 18.59 13.41
C PRO A 137 14.43 17.15 13.75
N GLY A 138 14.25 16.33 12.72
CA GLY A 138 13.88 14.91 12.86
C GLY A 138 12.37 14.69 12.74
N HIS A 139 11.92 13.46 13.01
CA HIS A 139 10.50 13.11 13.04
C HIS A 139 10.02 13.11 14.49
N SER A 140 8.88 13.74 14.81
CA SER A 140 8.42 13.95 16.19
C SER A 140 8.30 12.67 17.03
N GLU A 141 7.90 11.57 16.39
CA GLU A 141 7.73 10.26 17.04
C GLU A 141 9.01 9.41 17.15
N LEU A 142 10.15 9.86 16.61
CA LEU A 142 11.43 9.16 16.76
C LEU A 142 12.19 9.69 17.97
N HIS A 143 11.91 9.11 19.12
CA HIS A 143 12.52 9.52 20.39
C HIS A 143 13.88 8.85 20.59
N MET A 144 14.93 9.66 20.43
CA MET A 144 16.31 9.22 20.66
C MET A 144 16.66 9.31 22.14
N VAL A 145 17.16 8.20 22.69
CA VAL A 145 17.71 8.11 24.04
C VAL A 145 19.21 7.94 23.92
N ILE A 146 19.94 8.89 24.52
CA ILE A 146 21.40 8.89 24.64
C ILE A 146 21.70 8.93 26.15
N PRO A 147 22.68 8.16 26.66
CA PRO A 147 23.08 8.22 28.06
C PRO A 147 23.41 9.62 28.55
N GLU A 148 23.03 9.92 29.80
CA GLU A 148 23.15 11.25 30.40
C GLU A 148 24.61 11.69 30.55
N ASP A 149 25.53 10.76 30.84
CA ASP A 149 26.97 11.03 30.89
C ASP A 149 27.49 11.55 29.54
N ILE A 150 27.09 10.93 28.42
CA ILE A 150 27.46 11.40 27.08
C ILE A 150 26.81 12.76 26.75
N LEU A 151 25.58 12.99 27.18
CA LEU A 151 24.91 14.28 26.98
C LEU A 151 25.57 15.42 27.77
N LEU A 152 26.08 15.13 28.97
CA LEU A 152 26.70 16.12 29.86
C LEU A 152 28.19 16.35 29.55
N GLU A 153 28.94 15.28 29.32
CA GLU A 153 30.39 15.33 29.07
C GLU A 153 30.71 15.62 27.60
N GLY A 154 29.76 15.36 26.70
CA GLY A 154 29.91 15.52 25.27
C GLY A 154 30.60 14.33 24.62
N VAL A 155 30.98 14.53 23.35
CA VAL A 155 31.68 13.51 22.55
C VAL A 155 33.05 14.07 22.17
N ASP A 156 34.10 13.35 22.54
CA ASP A 156 35.48 13.72 22.30
C ASP A 156 36.29 12.58 21.64
N ALA A 157 37.61 12.78 21.52
CA ALA A 157 38.50 11.82 20.88
C ALA A 157 38.62 10.49 21.65
N ASP A 158 38.28 10.48 22.94
CA ASP A 158 38.34 9.29 23.79
C ASP A 158 36.97 8.58 23.88
N THR A 159 35.93 9.13 23.25
CA THR A 159 34.59 8.52 23.16
C THR A 159 34.56 7.48 22.03
N PRO A 160 34.62 6.17 22.31
CA PRO A 160 34.77 5.16 21.26
C PRO A 160 33.46 4.90 20.50
N PHE A 161 32.32 5.15 21.15
CA PHE A 161 30.99 4.85 20.64
C PHE A 161 29.94 5.64 21.44
N VAL A 162 28.87 6.07 20.78
CA VAL A 162 27.68 6.63 21.43
C VAL A 162 26.53 5.62 21.31
N PRO A 163 26.15 4.93 22.41
CA PRO A 163 24.91 4.16 22.44
C PRO A 163 23.72 5.10 22.21
N LEU A 164 22.99 4.83 21.14
CA LEU A 164 21.76 5.52 20.79
C LEU A 164 20.67 4.48 20.66
N GLU A 165 19.56 4.72 21.34
CA GLU A 165 18.38 3.88 21.26
C GLU A 165 17.20 4.71 20.76
N ILE A 166 16.33 4.08 19.96
CA ILE A 166 15.01 4.63 19.64
C ILE A 166 14.01 3.89 20.53
N LYS A 167 13.34 4.62 21.44
CA LYS A 167 12.42 4.03 22.42
C LYS A 167 11.21 4.91 22.62
N SER A 168 10.07 4.30 22.92
CA SER A 168 8.89 5.07 23.26
C SER A 168 9.08 5.83 24.57
N PRO A 169 8.56 7.07 24.69
CA PRO A 169 8.48 7.78 25.97
C PRO A 169 7.48 7.14 26.93
N VAL A 170 6.66 6.19 26.46
CA VAL A 170 5.68 5.45 27.25
C VAL A 170 6.13 4.00 27.39
N ALA A 171 6.31 3.53 28.63
CA ALA A 171 6.74 2.15 28.89
C ALA A 171 5.74 1.13 28.35
N GLY A 172 6.24 0.14 27.60
CA GLY A 172 5.44 -0.93 26.98
C GLY A 172 4.61 -0.47 25.76
N MET A 173 5.04 0.62 25.11
CA MET A 173 4.55 1.02 23.79
C MET A 173 5.68 0.92 22.75
N PRO A 174 5.39 0.48 21.51
CA PRO A 174 6.41 0.34 20.47
C PRO A 174 7.21 1.62 20.26
N ALA A 175 8.47 1.48 19.85
CA ALA A 175 9.44 2.58 19.75
C ALA A 175 8.93 3.82 18.99
N TYR A 176 8.07 3.62 17.98
CA TYR A 176 7.30 4.66 17.32
C TYR A 176 6.01 4.09 16.67
N PRO A 177 5.01 4.93 16.33
CA PRO A 177 3.75 4.46 15.76
C PRO A 177 3.91 3.73 14.43
N ASN A 178 3.18 2.62 14.27
CA ASN A 178 3.20 1.77 13.07
C ASN A 178 4.59 1.23 12.71
N ILE A 179 5.46 1.01 13.70
CA ILE A 179 6.72 0.29 13.50
C ILE A 179 6.44 -1.07 12.86
N GLU A 180 7.24 -1.40 11.84
CA GLU A 180 7.19 -2.68 11.15
C GLU A 180 8.61 -3.16 10.85
N GLU A 181 8.73 -4.48 10.68
CA GLU A 181 9.95 -5.08 10.15
C GLU A 181 10.34 -4.38 8.84
N ARG A 182 11.63 -4.05 8.71
CA ARG A 182 12.27 -3.37 7.58
C ARG A 182 11.92 -1.90 7.39
N ASP A 183 11.27 -1.27 8.36
CA ASP A 183 11.33 0.19 8.42
C ASP A 183 12.78 0.66 8.40
N ARG A 184 13.03 1.78 7.73
CA ARG A 184 14.37 2.34 7.56
C ARG A 184 14.47 3.63 8.37
N ILE A 185 15.29 3.59 9.41
CA ILE A 185 15.60 4.74 10.25
C ILE A 185 16.89 5.37 9.71
N PHE A 186 16.89 6.69 9.53
CA PHE A 186 18.05 7.43 9.08
C PHE A 186 18.48 8.41 10.17
N LEU A 187 19.69 8.21 10.70
CA LEU A 187 20.34 9.14 11.60
C LEU A 187 21.34 9.98 10.81
N TYR A 188 21.26 11.30 11.00
CA TYR A 188 22.22 12.25 10.43
C TYR A 188 23.00 12.90 11.57
N TRP A 189 24.31 12.78 11.53
CA TRP A 189 25.20 13.45 12.47
C TRP A 189 26.33 14.14 11.71
N GLY A 190 26.28 15.47 11.68
CA GLY A 190 27.22 16.25 10.89
C GLY A 190 27.07 15.91 9.40
N SER A 191 28.13 15.40 8.78
CA SER A 191 28.11 14.89 7.39
C SER A 191 27.78 13.41 7.26
N GLU A 192 27.71 12.68 8.38
CA GLU A 192 27.51 11.24 8.37
C GLU A 192 26.02 10.89 8.30
N LYS A 193 25.72 9.87 7.50
CA LYS A 193 24.39 9.27 7.39
C LYS A 193 24.49 7.81 7.78
N ILE A 194 23.82 7.45 8.86
CA ILE A 194 23.70 6.08 9.34
C ILE A 194 22.28 5.60 9.02
N GLU A 195 22.18 4.40 8.47
CA GLU A 195 20.91 3.74 8.18
C GLU A 195 20.78 2.52 9.09
N HIS A 196 19.62 2.38 9.73
CA HIS A 196 19.20 1.19 10.45
C HIS A 196 17.96 0.59 9.80
N VAL A 197 17.93 -0.73 9.67
CA VAL A 197 16.78 -1.48 9.16
C VAL A 197 16.17 -2.22 10.33
N VAL A 198 14.94 -1.88 10.68
CA VAL A 198 14.22 -2.48 11.81
C VAL A 198 14.08 -3.97 11.60
N THR A 199 14.46 -4.73 12.61
CA THR A 199 14.32 -6.19 12.65
C THR A 199 12.92 -6.60 13.12
N ASP A 200 12.57 -7.87 12.92
CA ASP A 200 11.29 -8.40 13.41
C ASP A 200 11.24 -8.38 14.95
N GLU A 201 12.37 -8.59 15.61
CA GLU A 201 12.48 -8.49 17.07
C GLU A 201 12.18 -7.05 17.54
N GLU A 202 12.82 -6.04 16.95
CA GLU A 202 12.59 -4.63 17.29
C GLU A 202 11.17 -4.15 16.97
N ALA A 203 10.55 -4.66 15.90
CA ALA A 203 9.18 -4.30 15.53
C ALA A 203 8.14 -4.89 16.50
N ASN A 204 8.46 -6.03 17.12
CA ASN A 204 7.59 -6.72 18.07
C ASN A 204 7.97 -6.48 19.54
N ASP A 205 9.07 -5.74 19.80
CA ASP A 205 9.48 -5.34 21.15
C ASP A 205 8.61 -4.16 21.62
N PRO A 206 7.77 -4.35 22.67
CA PRO A 206 6.85 -3.34 23.14
C PRO A 206 7.51 -2.26 24.00
#